data_AF-A0A3D2S0H4-F1
#
_entry.id   AF-A0A3D2S0H4-F1
#
_cell.length_a   1.000
_cell.length_b   1.000
_cell.length_c   1.000
_cell.angle_alpha   90.00
_cell.angle_beta   90.00
_cell.angle_gamma   90.00
#
_symmetry.space_group_name_H-M   'P 1'
#
loop_
_entity.id
_entity.type
_entity.pdbx_description
1 polymer ?
#
loop_
_entity_poly.entity_id
_entity_poly.type
_entity_poly.pdbx_seq_one_letter_code
_entity_poly.pdbx_strand_id
1 'polypeptide(L)'
;MTVLNEKLHGPDGALKAISNLDKDIELALETYGPPPDRSLPATFQTLARSIVGQQISGAAATSVWKRMKEAEVSTEQVISKLEPDDMMPLGLSRRKAEYIIG
;
A
#
# COMPACT_ATOMS: atom_id res chain seq x y z
N MET A 1 7.12 20.72 1.51
CA MET A 1 6.95 19.45 2.23
C MET A 1 5.46 19.29 2.52
N THR A 2 4.87 18.14 2.25
CA THR A 2 3.44 17.89 2.47
C THR A 2 3.11 18.07 3.95
N VAL A 3 1.95 18.63 4.29
CA VAL A 3 1.48 18.87 5.68
C VAL A 3 1.61 17.62 6.58
N LEU A 4 1.48 16.42 5.99
CA LEU A 4 1.63 15.16 6.70
C LEU A 4 3.08 14.87 7.12
N ASN A 5 4.06 15.24 6.30
CA ASN A 5 5.48 14.99 6.57
C ASN A 5 5.96 15.80 7.78
N GLU A 6 5.52 17.05 7.89
CA GLU A 6 5.84 17.91 9.05
C GLU A 6 5.19 17.40 10.34
N LYS A 7 3.92 16.97 10.27
CA LYS A 7 3.21 16.37 11.42
C LYS A 7 3.83 15.05 11.89
N LEU A 8 4.51 14.31 11.02
CA LEU A 8 5.14 13.04 11.37
C LEU A 8 6.59 13.22 11.84
N HIS A 9 7.39 14.00 11.10
CA HIS A 9 8.84 14.06 11.24
C HIS A 9 9.37 15.39 11.80
N GLY A 10 8.49 16.38 12.00
CA GLY A 10 8.89 17.66 12.57
C GLY A 10 9.40 17.54 14.02
N PRO A 11 10.01 18.61 14.56
CA PRO A 11 10.51 18.64 15.93
C PRO A 11 9.42 18.39 16.97
N ASP A 12 8.17 18.76 16.68
CA ASP A 12 6.97 18.44 17.48
C ASP A 12 6.08 17.38 16.81
N GLY A 13 6.65 16.62 15.88
CA GLY A 13 5.96 15.59 15.12
C GLY A 13 5.65 14.33 15.93
N ALA A 14 4.77 13.49 15.40
CA ALA A 14 4.33 12.26 16.04
C ALA A 14 5.48 11.35 16.46
N LEU A 15 6.55 11.24 15.65
CA LEU A 15 7.73 10.42 15.97
C LEU A 15 8.49 10.94 17.21
N LYS A 16 8.63 12.26 17.36
CA LYS A 16 9.26 12.84 18.56
C LYS A 16 8.36 12.66 19.79
N ALA A 17 7.05 12.81 19.61
CA ALA A 17 6.10 12.61 20.70
C ALA A 17 6.17 11.18 21.26
N ILE A 18 6.23 10.15 20.40
CA ILE A 18 6.33 8.76 20.83
C ILE A 18 7.73 8.41 21.38
N SER A 19 8.82 9.00 20.86
CA SER A 19 10.16 8.74 21.39
C SER A 19 10.32 9.24 22.82
N ASN A 20 9.63 10.32 23.18
CA ASN A 20 9.63 10.82 24.56
C ASN A 20 8.89 9.90 25.54
N LEU A 21 8.09 8.95 25.04
CA LEU A 21 7.32 7.98 25.82
C LEU A 21 7.97 6.59 25.86
N ASP A 22 8.81 6.26 24.88
CA ASP A 22 9.38 4.93 24.70
C ASP A 22 10.86 5.00 24.30
N LYS A 23 11.73 4.45 25.15
CA LYS A 23 13.18 4.45 24.98
C LYS A 23 13.65 3.58 23.81
N ASP A 24 12.93 2.51 23.49
CA ASP A 24 13.28 1.65 22.36
C ASP A 24 13.01 2.38 21.05
N ILE A 25 11.94 3.20 21.00
CA ILE A 25 11.65 4.08 19.86
C ILE A 25 12.69 5.20 19.75
N GLU A 26 13.08 5.83 20.87
CA GLU A 26 14.15 6.84 20.89
C GLU A 26 15.46 6.27 20.32
N LEU A 27 15.89 5.11 20.82
CA LEU A 27 17.09 4.43 20.34
C LEU A 27 16.99 4.05 18.86
N ALA A 28 15.83 3.57 18.41
CA ALA A 28 15.61 3.22 17.00
C ALA A 28 15.73 4.46 16.09
N LEU A 29 15.21 5.61 16.51
CA LEU A 29 15.32 6.85 15.76
C LEU A 29 16.76 7.39 15.75
N GLU A 30 17.51 7.29 16.85
CA GLU A 30 18.93 7.66 16.88
C GLU A 30 19.77 6.75 15.98
N THR A 31 19.46 5.45 15.96
CA THR A 31 20.23 4.43 15.22
C THR A 31 19.94 4.46 13.72
N TYR A 32 18.67 4.56 13.33
CA TYR A 32 18.23 4.39 11.95
C TYR A 32 17.64 5.65 11.30
N GLY A 33 17.40 6.69 12.08
CA GLY A 33 16.66 7.87 11.64
C GLY A 33 15.16 7.61 11.48
N PRO A 34 14.39 8.64 11.11
CA PRO A 34 12.97 8.48 10.81
C PRO A 34 12.75 7.58 9.58
N PRO A 35 11.70 6.74 9.57
CA PRO A 35 11.36 5.97 8.37
C PRO A 35 11.02 6.92 7.21
N PRO A 36 11.37 6.56 5.96
CA PRO A 36 11.03 7.38 4.81
C PRO A 36 9.50 7.42 4.60
N ASP A 37 9.00 8.52 4.06
CA ASP A 37 7.61 8.62 3.63
C ASP A 37 7.33 7.61 2.51
N ARG A 38 6.33 6.76 2.73
CA ARG A 38 5.84 5.74 1.77
C ARG A 38 4.37 5.96 1.42
N SER A 39 3.85 7.16 1.69
CA SER A 39 2.48 7.54 1.39
C SER A 39 2.23 7.45 -0.11
N LEU A 40 1.13 6.81 -0.47
CA LEU A 40 0.63 6.75 -1.84
C LEU A 40 -0.62 7.62 -1.95
N PRO A 41 -0.91 8.18 -3.14
CA PRO A 41 -2.11 8.97 -3.33
C PRO A 41 -3.36 8.11 -3.10
N ALA A 42 -4.41 8.72 -2.54
CA ALA A 42 -5.68 8.06 -2.28
C ALA A 42 -6.47 7.83 -3.58
N THR A 43 -6.10 6.79 -4.33
CA THR A 43 -6.72 6.40 -5.61
C THR A 43 -7.22 4.97 -5.56
N PHE A 44 -8.10 4.62 -6.48
CA PHE A 44 -8.55 3.23 -6.67
C PHE A 44 -7.36 2.28 -6.88
N GLN A 45 -6.38 2.65 -7.70
CA GLN A 45 -5.19 1.83 -7.94
C GLN A 45 -4.37 1.57 -6.67
N THR A 46 -4.24 2.56 -5.79
CA THR A 46 -3.57 2.39 -4.49
C THR A 46 -4.33 1.40 -3.60
N LEU A 47 -5.66 1.50 -3.56
CA LEU A 47 -6.50 0.55 -2.83
C LEU A 47 -6.41 -0.86 -3.42
N ALA A 48 -6.55 -1.00 -4.73
CA ALA A 48 -6.46 -2.27 -5.44
C ALA A 48 -5.11 -2.96 -5.21
N ARG A 49 -3.99 -2.22 -5.30
CA ARG A 49 -2.66 -2.74 -4.97
C ARG A 49 -2.55 -3.23 -3.53
N SER A 50 -3.20 -2.53 -2.59
CA SER A 50 -3.22 -2.94 -1.19
C SER A 50 -3.99 -4.25 -1.01
N ILE A 51 -5.13 -4.42 -1.69
CA ILE A 51 -5.90 -5.68 -1.69
C ILE A 51 -5.11 -6.82 -2.32
N VAL A 52 -4.47 -6.59 -3.49
CA VAL A 52 -3.62 -7.57 -4.17
C VAL A 52 -2.52 -8.09 -3.23
N GLY A 53 -1.89 -7.20 -2.44
CA GLY A 53 -0.79 -7.53 -1.54
C GLY A 53 -1.16 -8.30 -0.27
N GLN A 54 -2.45 -8.46 0.06
CA GLN A 54 -2.85 -9.13 1.29
C GLN A 54 -2.35 -10.58 1.36
N GLN A 55 -1.77 -10.98 2.49
CA GLN A 55 -1.33 -12.36 2.79
C GLN A 55 -0.29 -12.95 1.80
N ILE A 56 0.42 -12.10 1.05
CA ILE A 56 1.49 -12.54 0.13
C ILE A 56 2.73 -11.64 0.28
N SER A 57 3.88 -12.10 -0.23
CA SER A 57 5.09 -11.29 -0.23
C SER A 57 4.98 -10.08 -1.17
N GLY A 58 5.77 -9.03 -0.90
CA GLY A 58 5.83 -7.85 -1.78
C GLY A 58 6.27 -8.19 -3.22
N ALA A 59 7.15 -9.17 -3.39
CA ALA A 59 7.55 -9.68 -4.70
C ALA A 59 6.38 -10.34 -5.43
N ALA A 60 5.63 -11.22 -4.76
CA ALA A 60 4.45 -11.87 -5.34
C ALA A 60 3.37 -10.85 -5.72
N ALA A 61 3.09 -9.88 -4.85
CA ALA A 61 2.15 -8.79 -5.12
C ALA A 61 2.57 -7.96 -6.34
N THR A 62 3.86 -7.66 -6.46
CA THR A 62 4.43 -6.95 -7.61
C THR A 62 4.25 -7.74 -8.90
N SER A 63 4.47 -9.06 -8.88
CA SER A 63 4.26 -9.93 -10.04
C SER A 63 2.79 -10.00 -10.47
N VAL A 64 1.85 -10.12 -9.53
CA VAL A 64 0.40 -10.10 -9.83
C VAL A 64 0.01 -8.76 -10.45
N TRP A 65 0.43 -7.65 -9.82
CA TRP A 65 0.12 -6.31 -10.33
C TRP A 65 0.73 -6.06 -11.72
N LYS A 66 1.93 -6.59 -11.99
CA LYS A 66 2.54 -6.51 -13.31
C LYS A 66 1.69 -7.22 -14.37
N ARG A 67 1.24 -8.45 -14.11
CA ARG A 67 0.33 -9.19 -15.03
C ARG A 67 -0.98 -8.46 -15.26
N MET A 68 -1.57 -7.89 -14.21
CA MET A 68 -2.78 -7.06 -14.33
C MET A 68 -2.57 -5.88 -15.29
N LYS A 69 -1.45 -5.15 -15.15
CA LYS A 69 -1.13 -4.04 -16.06
C LYS A 69 -0.85 -4.50 -17.49
N GLU A 70 -0.15 -5.62 -17.68
CA GLU A 70 0.13 -6.19 -19.00
C GLU A 70 -1.14 -6.67 -19.71
N ALA A 71 -2.16 -7.09 -18.95
CA ALA A 71 -3.49 -7.41 -19.46
C ALA A 71 -4.42 -6.19 -19.56
N GLU A 72 -3.94 -4.97 -19.29
CA GLU A 72 -4.72 -3.73 -19.24
C GLU A 72 -5.89 -3.74 -18.22
N VAL A 73 -5.82 -4.62 -17.20
CA VAL A 73 -6.78 -4.77 -16.11
C VAL A 73 -6.26 -4.06 -14.85
N SER A 74 -6.12 -2.74 -14.89
CA SER A 74 -5.61 -1.98 -13.73
C SER A 74 -6.34 -0.67 -13.41
N THR A 75 -7.45 -0.37 -14.09
CA THR A 75 -8.28 0.81 -13.85
C THR A 75 -9.69 0.40 -13.41
N GLU A 76 -10.35 1.28 -12.67
CA GLU A 76 -11.71 1.07 -12.19
C GLU A 76 -12.72 0.89 -13.34
N GLN A 77 -12.53 1.59 -14.46
CA GLN A 77 -13.43 1.52 -15.63
C GLN A 77 -13.37 0.16 -16.33
N VAL A 78 -12.22 -0.51 -16.28
CA VAL A 78 -12.04 -1.85 -16.84
C VAL A 78 -12.52 -2.88 -15.83
N ILE A 79 -12.03 -2.80 -14.58
CA ILE A 79 -12.30 -3.83 -13.57
C ILE A 79 -13.79 -3.92 -13.19
N SER A 80 -14.51 -2.80 -13.15
CA SER A 80 -15.95 -2.78 -12.84
C SER A 80 -16.85 -3.55 -13.84
N LYS A 81 -16.29 -4.00 -14.95
CA LYS A 81 -17.00 -4.75 -16.00
C LYS A 81 -16.60 -6.24 -16.06
N LEU A 82 -15.72 -6.67 -15.16
CA LEU A 82 -15.20 -8.03 -15.12
C LEU A 82 -15.89 -8.84 -14.04
N GLU A 83 -15.85 -10.15 -14.21
CA GLU A 83 -16.23 -11.11 -13.18
C GLU A 83 -14.96 -11.62 -12.44
N PRO A 84 -15.10 -12.16 -11.23
CA PRO A 84 -13.95 -12.71 -10.50
C PRO A 84 -13.14 -13.75 -11.31
N ASP A 85 -13.82 -14.53 -12.15
CA ASP A 85 -13.21 -15.56 -12.97
C ASP A 85 -12.31 -14.98 -14.09
N ASP A 86 -12.54 -13.72 -14.52
CA ASP A 86 -11.65 -13.03 -15.47
C ASP A 86 -10.34 -12.58 -14.81
N MET A 87 -10.38 -12.27 -13.51
CA MET A 87 -9.24 -11.75 -12.76
C MET A 87 -8.35 -12.85 -12.18
N MET A 88 -8.92 -14.04 -11.92
CA MET A 88 -8.18 -15.17 -11.35
C MET A 88 -6.97 -15.62 -12.19
N PRO A 89 -7.05 -15.73 -13.53
CA PRO A 89 -5.89 -16.05 -14.39
C PRO A 89 -4.72 -15.07 -14.26
N LEU A 90 -4.97 -13.83 -13.82
CA LEU A 90 -3.93 -12.81 -13.57
C LEU A 90 -3.18 -13.06 -12.25
N GLY A 91 -3.63 -14.04 -11.45
CA GLY A 91 -3.02 -14.48 -10.20
C GLY A 91 -3.69 -13.92 -8.95
N LEU A 92 -4.92 -13.40 -9.07
CA LEU A 92 -5.74 -13.07 -7.91
C LEU A 92 -6.46 -14.32 -7.37
N SER A 93 -6.71 -14.34 -6.07
CA SER A 93 -7.74 -15.22 -5.53
C SER A 93 -9.11 -14.66 -5.87
N ARG A 94 -10.14 -15.53 -5.94
CA ARG A 94 -11.52 -15.10 -6.15
C ARG A 94 -11.94 -13.99 -5.18
N ARG A 95 -11.60 -14.15 -3.89
CA ARG A 95 -11.96 -13.18 -2.85
C ARG A 95 -11.34 -11.79 -3.07
N LYS A 96 -10.09 -11.73 -3.55
CA LYS A 96 -9.44 -10.45 -3.89
C LYS A 96 -10.07 -9.82 -5.13
N ALA A 97 -10.46 -10.62 -6.11
CA ALA A 97 -11.17 -10.13 -7.28
C ALA A 97 -12.50 -9.49 -6.90
N GLU A 98 -13.32 -10.19 -6.10
CA GLU A 98 -14.58 -9.67 -5.55
C GLU A 98 -14.39 -8.31 -4.85
N TYR A 99 -13.39 -8.19 -3.99
CA TYR A 99 -13.12 -6.94 -3.26
C TYR A 99 -12.70 -5.76 -4.15
N ILE A 100 -12.04 -6.04 -5.27
CA ILE A 100 -11.57 -4.98 -6.18
C ILE A 100 -12.68 -4.58 -7.16
N ILE A 101 -13.53 -5.52 -7.57
CA ILE A 101 -14.70 -5.28 -8.43
C ILE A 101 -15.77 -4.47 -7.68
N GLY A 102 -16.08 -4.87 -6.44
CA GLY A 102 -17.13 -4.26 -5.61
C GLY A 102 -18.36 -5.14 -5.47
#